data_AF-A0A7S2Z8F8-F1
#
_entry.id   AF-A0A7S2Z8F8-F1
#
_cell.length_a   1.000
_cell.length_b   1.000
_cell.length_c   1.000
_cell.angle_alpha   90.00
_cell.angle_beta   90.00
_cell.angle_gamma   90.00
#
_symmetry.space_group_name_H-M   'P 1'
#
loop_
_entity.id
_entity.type
_entity.pdbx_description
1 polymer ?
#
loop_
_entity_poly.entity_id
_entity_poly.type
_entity_poly.pdbx_seq_one_letter_code
_entity_poly.pdbx_strand_id
1 'polypeptide(L)'
;VASLQQRVREEQGLALDPFESSGVLDGRELKELMLRKYGVCYDMNFKCVSLPLKRVLSLNVMWSYMGQKSFPLSESEYEMKLDGIAQMVRQLNRESVVREFFAKEPKAERGLPAYPNVGTAVIIRFPDLDDAIINEYF
;
A
#
# COMPACT_ATOMS: atom_id res chain seq x y z
N VAL A 1 3.98 2.77 18.79
CA VAL A 1 4.33 2.39 17.40
C VAL A 1 4.15 3.58 16.45
N ALA A 2 3.01 4.28 16.49
CA ALA A 2 2.83 5.57 15.80
C ALA A 2 3.96 6.58 16.08
N SER A 3 4.50 6.59 17.29
CA SER A 3 5.63 7.44 17.68
C SER A 3 6.95 7.17 16.95
N LEU A 4 7.22 5.93 16.49
CA LEU A 4 8.47 5.64 15.77
C LEU A 4 8.36 6.06 14.29
N GLN A 5 7.21 5.78 13.68
CA GLN A 5 6.94 6.09 12.26
C GLN A 5 6.85 7.59 12.03
N GLN A 6 6.17 8.29 12.94
CA GLN A 6 6.09 9.74 12.90
C GLN A 6 7.47 10.38 13.12
N ARG A 7 8.27 9.84 14.05
CA ARG A 7 9.66 10.28 14.24
C ARG A 7 10.55 10.02 13.04
N VAL A 8 10.48 8.84 12.40
CA VAL A 8 11.28 8.55 11.19
C VAL A 8 10.90 9.51 10.06
N ARG A 9 9.61 9.80 9.90
CA ARG A 9 9.13 10.78 8.91
C ARG A 9 9.64 12.20 9.21
N GLU A 10 9.63 12.62 10.48
CA GLU A 10 10.14 13.91 10.93
C GLU A 10 11.68 14.00 10.81
N GLU A 11 12.41 12.93 11.17
CA GLU A 11 13.87 12.82 11.13
C GLU A 11 14.41 12.77 9.69
N GLN A 12 13.67 12.16 8.75
CA GLN A 12 14.09 12.07 7.35
C GLN A 12 13.87 13.35 6.53
N GLY A 13 13.21 14.38 7.09
CA GLY A 13 13.02 15.65 6.40
C GLY A 13 12.40 15.52 5.00
N LEU A 14 11.61 14.46 4.77
CA LEU A 14 10.98 14.17 3.49
C LEU A 14 9.90 15.24 3.25
N ALA A 15 10.32 16.36 2.65
CA ALA A 15 9.42 17.37 2.15
C ALA A 15 8.40 16.71 1.22
N LEU A 16 7.15 17.18 1.28
CA LEU A 16 6.09 16.80 0.35
C LEU A 16 6.34 17.42 -1.03
N ASP A 17 7.56 17.30 -1.56
CA ASP A 17 7.81 17.61 -2.96
C ASP A 17 6.95 16.64 -3.77
N PRO A 18 6.18 17.13 -4.76
CA PRO A 18 5.36 16.28 -5.61
C PRO A 18 6.20 15.11 -6.09
N PHE A 19 5.77 13.89 -5.78
CA PHE A 19 6.38 12.72 -6.39
C PHE A 19 6.03 12.78 -7.88
N GLU A 20 6.99 13.21 -8.70
CA GLU A 20 6.91 13.17 -10.16
C GLU A 20 6.93 11.70 -10.57
N SER A 21 5.75 11.09 -10.62
CA SER A 21 5.59 9.74 -11.18
C SER A 21 5.79 9.83 -12.69
N SER A 22 7.02 9.56 -13.13
CA SER A 22 7.41 9.73 -14.53
C SER A 22 7.28 8.44 -15.36
N GLY A 23 6.54 7.43 -14.90
CA GLY A 23 6.58 6.13 -15.56
C GLY A 23 5.53 5.09 -15.15
N VAL A 24 5.84 3.85 -15.52
CA VAL A 24 5.04 2.65 -15.23
C VAL A 24 5.17 2.33 -13.75
N LEU A 25 4.05 2.04 -13.08
CA LEU A 25 4.07 1.64 -11.67
C LEU A 25 4.87 0.34 -11.50
N ASP A 26 5.96 0.41 -10.76
CA ASP A 26 6.82 -0.71 -10.39
C ASP A 26 6.99 -0.81 -8.86
N GLY A 27 7.69 -1.86 -8.41
CA GLY A 27 7.90 -2.09 -6.98
C GLY A 27 8.77 -1.03 -6.33
N ARG A 28 9.68 -0.42 -7.09
CA ARG A 28 10.50 0.70 -6.63
C ARG A 28 9.64 1.94 -6.34
N GLU A 29 8.75 2.31 -7.25
CA GLU A 29 7.81 3.41 -7.05
C GLU A 29 6.93 3.15 -5.82
N LEU A 30 6.42 1.92 -5.63
CA LEU A 30 5.66 1.57 -4.43
C LEU A 30 6.48 1.72 -3.13
N LYS A 31 7.74 1.28 -3.14
CA LYS A 31 8.69 1.44 -2.02
C LYS A 31 8.86 2.92 -1.66
N GLU A 32 9.10 3.76 -2.67
CA GLU A 32 9.29 5.20 -2.51
C GLU A 32 8.02 5.90 -2.00
N LEU A 33 6.85 5.56 -2.55
CA LEU A 33 5.55 6.07 -2.11
C LEU A 33 5.25 5.70 -0.64
N MET A 34 5.54 4.46 -0.22
CA MET A 34 5.38 4.04 1.17
C MET A 34 6.32 4.78 2.11
N LEU A 35 7.60 4.90 1.75
CA LEU A 35 8.58 5.64 2.56
C LEU A 35 8.17 7.10 2.74
N ARG A 36 7.73 7.77 1.67
CA ARG A 36 7.26 9.17 1.75
C ARG A 36 6.05 9.32 2.66
N LYS A 37 5.05 8.44 2.51
CA LYS A 37 3.81 8.54 3.28
C LYS A 37 3.99 8.15 4.75
N TYR A 38 4.73 7.08 5.02
CA TYR A 38 4.74 6.42 6.33
C TYR A 38 6.10 6.40 7.03
N GLY A 39 7.18 6.78 6.34
CA GLY A 39 8.56 6.68 6.84
C GLY A 39 9.12 5.25 6.85
N VAL A 40 8.31 4.23 6.55
CA VAL A 40 8.71 2.82 6.54
C VAL A 40 8.06 2.07 5.38
N CYS A 41 8.70 0.99 4.93
CA CYS A 41 8.21 0.12 3.86
C CYS A 41 7.34 -1.00 4.44
N TYR A 42 6.03 -0.79 4.53
CA TYR A 42 5.10 -1.81 5.02
C TYR A 42 4.93 -2.97 4.05
N ASP A 43 4.52 -4.12 4.59
CA ASP A 43 3.98 -5.18 3.76
C ASP A 43 2.63 -4.79 3.16
N MET A 44 2.36 -5.31 1.97
CA MET A 44 1.11 -5.06 1.25
C MET A 44 0.54 -6.38 0.72
N ASN A 45 -0.78 -6.56 0.82
CA ASN A 45 -1.45 -7.76 0.31
C ASN A 45 -2.80 -7.42 -0.31
N PHE A 46 -3.13 -8.07 -1.42
CA PHE A 46 -4.49 -8.02 -1.94
C PHE A 46 -5.43 -8.85 -1.06
N LYS A 47 -6.65 -8.36 -0.89
CA LYS A 47 -7.72 -9.06 -0.21
C LYS A 47 -9.02 -8.86 -0.96
N CYS A 48 -9.63 -9.97 -1.37
CA CYS A 48 -10.99 -9.99 -1.88
C CYS A 48 -11.95 -10.32 -0.73
N VAL A 49 -13.01 -9.54 -0.60
CA VAL A 49 -14.13 -9.81 0.31
C VAL A 49 -15.40 -9.98 -0.51
N SER A 50 -16.08 -11.10 -0.33
CA SER A 50 -17.40 -11.33 -0.92
C SER A 50 -18.46 -10.70 -0.04
N LEU A 51 -19.19 -9.72 -0.58
CA LEU A 51 -20.38 -9.14 0.04
C LEU A 51 -21.62 -9.73 -0.65
N PRO A 52 -22.82 -9.67 -0.03
CA PRO A 52 -24.01 -10.33 -0.58
C PRO A 52 -24.41 -9.94 -2.01
N LEU A 53 -23.97 -8.78 -2.51
CA LEU A 53 -24.34 -8.26 -3.84
C LEU A 53 -23.16 -8.02 -4.78
N LYS A 54 -21.91 -8.12 -4.30
CA LYS A 54 -20.70 -7.90 -5.10
C LYS A 54 -19.45 -8.36 -4.38
N ARG A 55 -18.37 -8.61 -5.13
CA ARG A 55 -17.04 -8.77 -4.56
C ARG A 55 -16.35 -7.41 -4.47
N VAL A 56 -15.50 -7.25 -3.47
CA VAL A 56 -14.69 -6.04 -3.31
C VAL A 56 -13.24 -6.46 -3.16
N LEU A 57 -12.42 -6.07 -4.14
CA LEU A 57 -10.97 -6.19 -4.05
C LEU A 57 -10.40 -4.95 -3.35
N SER A 58 -9.37 -5.19 -2.54
CA SER A 58 -8.62 -4.15 -1.86
C SER A 58 -7.15 -4.50 -1.80
N LEU A 59 -6.31 -3.48 -1.76
CA LEU A 59 -4.90 -3.58 -1.45
C LEU A 59 -4.68 -3.07 -0.02
N ASN A 60 -4.27 -3.98 0.86
CA ASN A 60 -4.14 -3.72 2.28
C ASN A 60 -2.68 -3.46 2.63
N VAL A 61 -2.41 -2.31 3.26
CA VAL A 61 -1.13 -1.98 3.87
C VAL A 61 -1.13 -2.53 5.30
N MET A 62 -0.25 -3.50 5.54
CA MET A 62 -0.16 -4.26 6.78
C MET A 62 0.75 -3.56 7.80
N TRP A 63 0.71 -4.01 9.06
CA TRP A 63 1.49 -3.41 10.15
C TRP A 63 2.98 -3.79 10.15
N SER A 64 3.31 -4.97 9.61
CA SER A 64 4.68 -5.44 9.47
C SER A 64 5.40 -4.67 8.38
N TYR A 65 6.66 -4.31 8.60
CA TYR A 65 7.46 -3.53 7.65
C TYR A 65 8.89 -4.06 7.53
N MET A 66 9.52 -3.77 6.40
CA MET A 66 10.90 -4.12 6.11
C MET A 66 11.86 -3.46 7.12
N GLY A 67 12.75 -4.25 7.72
CA GLY A 67 13.65 -3.81 8.81
C GLY A 67 13.12 -4.11 10.22
N GLN A 68 11.87 -4.56 10.35
CA GLN A 68 11.38 -5.14 11.61
C GLN A 68 12.01 -6.51 11.84
N LYS A 69 12.47 -6.81 13.06
CA LYS A 69 13.15 -8.08 13.40
C LYS A 69 12.36 -9.34 13.01
N SER A 70 11.03 -9.29 13.10
CA SER A 70 10.13 -10.40 12.78
C SER A 70 9.56 -10.34 11.36
N PHE A 71 10.12 -9.50 10.47
CA PHE A 71 9.68 -9.43 9.10
C PHE A 71 10.08 -10.72 8.36
N PRO A 72 9.16 -11.40 7.67
CA PRO A 72 9.40 -12.75 7.17
C PRO A 72 10.22 -12.81 5.87
N LEU A 73 10.35 -11.69 5.15
CA LEU A 73 11.02 -11.63 3.86
C LEU A 73 12.40 -10.96 3.97
N SER A 74 13.35 -11.44 3.18
CA SER A 74 14.58 -10.70 2.88
C SER A 74 14.28 -9.47 2.01
N GLU A 75 15.28 -8.59 1.87
CA GLU A 75 15.14 -7.37 1.05
C GLU A 75 14.79 -7.70 -0.40
N SER A 76 15.50 -8.64 -1.02
CA SER A 76 15.25 -9.06 -2.39
C SER A 76 13.87 -9.70 -2.59
N GLU A 77 13.42 -10.51 -1.64
CA GLU A 77 12.08 -11.12 -1.69
C GLU A 77 10.98 -10.06 -1.54
N TYR A 78 11.21 -9.07 -0.67
CA TYR A 78 10.29 -7.96 -0.50
C TYR A 78 10.19 -7.10 -1.75
N GLU A 79 11.32 -6.77 -2.39
CA GLU A 79 11.34 -6.01 -3.65
C GLU A 79 10.62 -6.77 -4.78
N MET A 80 10.89 -8.06 -4.93
CA MET A 80 10.18 -8.91 -5.88
C MET A 80 8.66 -8.96 -5.60
N LYS A 81 8.27 -9.00 -4.32
CA LYS A 81 6.86 -8.93 -3.93
C LYS A 81 6.24 -7.59 -4.34
N LEU A 82 6.92 -6.47 -4.11
CA LEU A 82 6.42 -5.15 -4.51
C LEU A 82 6.26 -5.04 -6.03
N ASP A 83 7.19 -5.59 -6.81
CA ASP A 83 7.06 -5.63 -8.27
C ASP A 83 5.84 -6.44 -8.71
N GLY A 84 5.58 -7.59 -8.08
CA GLY A 84 4.38 -8.39 -8.34
C GLY A 84 3.09 -7.64 -7.99
N ILE A 85 3.09 -6.88 -6.90
CA ILE A 85 1.95 -6.03 -6.51
C ILE A 85 1.75 -4.92 -7.53
N ALA A 86 2.82 -4.22 -7.92
CA ALA A 86 2.76 -3.17 -8.91
C ALA A 86 2.24 -3.69 -10.26
N GLN A 87 2.72 -4.85 -10.71
CA GLN A 87 2.22 -5.51 -11.90
C GLN A 87 0.72 -5.81 -11.81
N MET A 88 0.25 -6.36 -10.69
CA MET A 88 -1.17 -6.64 -10.50
C MET A 88 -2.01 -5.35 -10.49
N VAL A 89 -1.54 -4.28 -9.83
CA VAL A 89 -2.22 -2.98 -9.87
C VAL A 89 -2.36 -2.45 -11.31
N ARG A 90 -1.32 -2.63 -12.13
CA ARG A 90 -1.35 -2.28 -13.56
C ARG A 90 -2.35 -3.12 -14.36
N GLN A 91 -2.37 -4.44 -14.15
CA GLN A 91 -3.35 -5.33 -14.80
C GLN A 91 -4.79 -4.95 -14.45
N LEU A 92 -5.01 -4.42 -13.25
CA LEU A 92 -6.31 -3.92 -12.81
C LEU A 92 -6.62 -2.48 -13.25
N ASN A 93 -5.69 -1.78 -13.92
CA ASN A 93 -5.77 -0.35 -14.27
C ASN A 93 -6.06 0.56 -13.06
N ARG A 94 -5.40 0.32 -11.92
CA ARG A 94 -5.59 1.05 -10.64
C ARG A 94 -4.38 1.85 -10.17
N GLU A 95 -3.44 2.15 -11.05
CA GLU A 95 -2.23 2.90 -10.73
C GLU A 95 -2.55 4.30 -10.18
N SER A 96 -3.51 4.99 -10.80
CA SER A 96 -3.95 6.32 -10.35
C SER A 96 -4.51 6.27 -8.93
N VAL A 97 -5.38 5.30 -8.63
CA VAL A 97 -5.98 5.12 -7.31
C VAL A 97 -4.91 4.90 -6.23
N VAL A 98 -3.89 4.09 -6.53
CA VAL A 98 -2.79 3.81 -5.60
C VAL A 98 -1.92 5.05 -5.40
N ARG A 99 -1.53 5.74 -6.48
CA ARG A 99 -0.72 6.97 -6.41
C ARG A 99 -1.44 8.08 -5.66
N GLU A 100 -2.71 8.32 -5.95
CA GLU A 100 -3.54 9.31 -5.25
C GLU A 100 -3.68 8.98 -3.76
N PHE A 101 -3.80 7.69 -3.41
CA PHE A 101 -3.83 7.27 -2.03
C PHE A 101 -2.51 7.63 -1.32
N PHE A 102 -1.36 7.33 -1.93
CA PHE A 102 -0.05 7.59 -1.32
C PHE A 102 0.32 9.08 -1.29
N ALA A 103 -0.18 9.89 -2.24
CA ALA A 103 0.04 11.33 -2.26
C ALA A 103 -0.64 12.07 -1.09
N LYS A 104 -1.71 11.51 -0.52
CA LYS A 104 -2.41 12.09 0.63
C LYS A 104 -1.64 11.84 1.93
N GLU A 105 -1.68 12.82 2.83
CA GLU A 105 -1.16 12.65 4.19
C GLU A 105 -1.83 11.45 4.91
N PRO A 106 -1.11 10.75 5.81
CA PRO A 106 -1.72 9.75 6.68
C PRO A 106 -2.83 10.37 7.53
N LYS A 107 -4.09 10.05 7.24
CA LYS A 107 -5.28 10.50 7.98
C LYS A 107 -6.20 9.32 8.23
N ALA A 108 -6.82 9.30 9.41
CA ALA A 108 -7.80 8.29 9.75
C ALA A 108 -9.11 8.60 9.00
N GLU A 109 -9.59 7.66 8.20
CA GLU A 109 -10.75 7.84 7.34
C GLU A 109 -11.63 6.59 7.35
N ARG A 110 -12.96 6.78 7.33
CA ARG A 110 -13.93 5.68 7.17
C ARG A 110 -13.75 4.55 8.20
N GLY A 111 -13.36 4.88 9.42
CA GLY A 111 -13.11 3.93 10.51
C GLY A 111 -11.79 3.17 10.40
N LEU A 112 -10.92 3.50 9.45
CA LEU A 112 -9.58 2.94 9.31
C LEU A 112 -8.55 3.86 9.98
N PRO A 113 -7.47 3.30 10.56
CA PRO A 113 -6.44 4.10 11.19
C PRO A 113 -5.62 4.87 10.13
N ALA A 114 -4.99 5.97 10.54
CA ALA A 114 -4.05 6.70 9.67
C ALA A 114 -2.81 5.87 9.31
N TYR A 115 -2.39 5.01 10.24
CA TYR A 115 -1.23 4.12 10.12
C TYR A 115 -1.65 2.67 10.38
N PRO A 116 -1.06 1.69 9.69
CA PRO A 116 -1.27 0.28 9.98
C PRO A 116 -0.83 -0.06 11.41
N ASN A 117 -1.71 -0.73 12.16
CA ASN A 117 -1.47 -1.17 13.54
C ASN A 117 -1.66 -2.70 13.65
N VAL A 118 -1.17 -3.30 14.74
CA VAL A 118 -1.38 -4.73 14.99
C VAL A 118 -2.88 -5.04 14.99
N GLY A 119 -3.30 -5.96 14.11
CA GLY A 119 -4.71 -6.35 13.93
C GLY A 119 -5.54 -5.42 13.03
N THR A 120 -5.00 -4.31 12.52
CA THR A 120 -5.74 -3.40 11.63
C THR A 120 -4.86 -2.84 10.52
N ALA A 121 -5.19 -3.22 9.28
CA ALA A 121 -4.55 -2.70 8.08
C ALA A 121 -5.18 -1.37 7.62
N VAL A 122 -4.43 -0.61 6.82
CA VAL A 122 -4.99 0.49 6.02
C VAL A 122 -5.40 -0.09 4.67
N ILE A 123 -6.62 0.22 4.21
CA ILE A 123 -7.26 -0.48 3.08
C ILE A 123 -7.45 0.48 1.91
N ILE A 124 -6.79 0.22 0.79
CA ILE A 124 -7.02 0.88 -0.49
C ILE A 124 -8.06 0.05 -1.25
N ARG A 125 -9.29 0.54 -1.36
CA ARG A 125 -10.39 -0.21 -2.01
C ARG A 125 -10.45 0.07 -3.50
N PHE A 126 -10.81 -0.95 -4.28
CA PHE A 126 -11.12 -0.85 -5.71
C PHE A 126 -12.61 -1.18 -5.92
N PRO A 127 -13.54 -0.28 -5.55
CA PRO A 127 -14.97 -0.58 -5.46
C PRO A 127 -15.67 -0.72 -6.81
N ASP A 128 -15.00 -0.29 -7.88
CA ASP A 128 -15.43 -0.19 -9.27
C ASP A 128 -14.79 -1.25 -10.18
N LEU A 129 -14.09 -2.24 -9.61
CA LEU A 129 -13.70 -3.43 -10.36
C LEU A 129 -14.90 -4.36 -10.57
N ASP A 130 -15.02 -4.88 -11.79
CA ASP A 130 -16.01 -5.89 -12.13
C ASP A 130 -15.68 -7.22 -11.45
N ASP A 131 -16.72 -7.92 -10.97
CA ASP A 131 -16.61 -9.25 -10.39
C ASP A 131 -15.98 -10.24 -11.37
N ALA A 132 -16.17 -10.09 -12.69
CA ALA A 132 -15.52 -10.92 -13.70
C ALA A 132 -13.98 -10.80 -13.65
N ILE A 133 -13.46 -9.57 -13.56
CA ILE A 133 -12.01 -9.32 -13.44
C ILE A 133 -11.51 -9.87 -12.11
N ILE A 134 -12.26 -9.66 -11.02
CA ILE A 134 -11.89 -10.21 -9.71
C ILE A 134 -11.78 -11.73 -9.78
N ASN A 135 -12.74 -12.43 -10.41
CA ASN A 135 -12.72 -13.89 -10.51
C ASN A 135 -11.60 -14.43 -11.39
N GLU A 136 -11.14 -13.67 -12.39
CA GLU A 136 -10.00 -14.07 -13.24
C GLU A 136 -8.69 -14.09 -12.45
N TYR A 137 -8.52 -13.15 -11.53
CA TYR A 137 -7.26 -12.94 -10.80
C TYR A 137 -7.27 -13.37 -9.31
N PHE A 138 -8.45 -13.55 -8.66
CA PHE A 138 -8.61 -13.78 -7.20
C PHE A 138 -9.77 -14.73 -6.78
#